data_AF-A0A7S1RVX0-F1
#
_entry.id   AF-A0A7S1RVX0-F1
#
_cell.length_a   1.000
_cell.length_b   1.000
_cell.length_c   1.000
_cell.angle_alpha   90.00
_cell.angle_beta   90.00
_cell.angle_gamma   90.00
#
_symmetry.space_group_name_H-M   'P 1'
#
loop_
_entity.id
_entity.type
_entity.pdbx_description
1 polymer ?
#
loop_
_entity_poly.entity_id
_entity_poly.type
_entity_poly.pdbx_seq_one_letter_code
_entity_poly.pdbx_strand_id
1 'polypeptide(L)'
;HGCVPSGRWTRVSVWVKFLEHVPPPSEDFGIKVQGSVHNSFLGGLSPDEWHFVWVDAISAGDTADDEVVLLFNSVRGPQTVRFADLTLEVFNRQPCEPLLTIEPLRRVH
;
A
#
# COMPACT_ATOMS: atom_id res chain seq x y z
N HIS A 1 -8.93 -30.06 20.19
CA HIS A 1 -9.55 -28.75 19.95
C HIS A 1 -8.49 -27.81 19.40
N GLY A 2 -8.48 -27.60 18.08
CA GLY A 2 -7.45 -26.82 17.40
C GLY A 2 -7.68 -25.33 17.61
N CYS A 3 -6.71 -24.67 18.24
CA CYS A 3 -6.66 -23.22 18.28
C CYS A 3 -6.23 -22.77 16.87
N VAL A 4 -7.18 -22.34 16.04
CA VAL A 4 -6.86 -21.63 14.80
C VAL A 4 -6.17 -20.33 15.24
N PRO A 5 -4.98 -19.97 14.73
CA PRO A 5 -4.38 -18.69 15.07
C PRO A 5 -5.38 -17.60 14.68
N SER A 6 -5.72 -16.73 15.62
CA SER A 6 -6.42 -15.48 15.31
C SER A 6 -5.55 -14.72 14.32
N GLY A 7 -5.91 -14.74 13.03
CA GLY A 7 -5.17 -14.03 12.00
C GLY A 7 -5.03 -12.56 12.38
N ARG A 8 -3.78 -12.08 12.49
CA ARG A 8 -3.51 -10.67 12.70
C ARG A 8 -3.74 -9.98 11.37
N TRP A 9 -4.60 -8.98 11.32
CA TRP A 9 -4.79 -8.19 10.12
C TRP A 9 -3.74 -7.10 10.08
N THR A 10 -3.18 -6.87 8.91
CA THR A 10 -2.21 -5.80 8.69
C THR A 10 -2.77 -4.83 7.67
N ARG A 11 -2.71 -3.53 7.97
CA ARG A 11 -2.96 -2.47 6.99
C ARG A 11 -1.66 -1.75 6.70
N VAL A 12 -1.39 -1.54 5.42
CA VAL A 12 -0.33 -0.66 4.94
C VAL A 12 -1.01 0.49 4.24
N SER A 13 -0.71 1.73 4.63
CA SER A 13 -1.25 2.92 3.97
C SER A 13 -0.16 3.94 3.69
N VAL A 14 -0.32 4.69 2.61
CA VAL A 14 0.65 5.70 2.18
C VAL A 14 -0.03 6.76 1.31
N TRP A 15 0.41 8.00 1.42
CA TRP A 15 0.13 9.02 0.41
C TRP A 15 1.15 8.87 -0.72
N VAL A 16 0.69 8.77 -1.96
CA VAL A 16 1.54 8.64 -3.14
C VAL A 16 1.19 9.70 -4.18
N LYS A 17 2.21 10.24 -4.83
CA LYS A 17 2.09 11.16 -5.97
C LYS A 17 3.05 10.75 -7.07
N PHE A 18 2.50 10.40 -8.21
CA PHE A 18 3.25 10.14 -9.45
C PHE A 18 3.38 11.44 -10.23
N LEU A 19 4.61 11.86 -10.54
CA LEU A 19 4.81 13.04 -11.39
C LEU A 19 4.65 12.67 -12.86
N GLU A 20 3.98 13.54 -13.62
CA GLU A 20 3.76 13.49 -15.07
C GLU A 20 2.89 12.33 -15.59
N HIS A 21 3.14 11.09 -15.15
CA HIS A 21 2.38 9.91 -15.55
C HIS A 21 2.28 8.88 -14.43
N VAL A 22 1.20 8.09 -14.44
CA VAL A 22 1.03 6.91 -13.59
C VAL A 22 1.37 5.67 -14.41
N PRO A 23 2.32 4.82 -13.99
CA PRO A 23 2.64 3.60 -14.73
C PRO A 23 1.47 2.60 -14.68
N PRO A 24 1.30 1.76 -15.72
CA PRO A 24 0.28 0.72 -15.71
C PRO A 24 0.57 -0.31 -14.60
N PRO A 25 -0.46 -0.96 -14.04
CA PRO A 25 -0.28 -2.05 -13.08
C PRO A 25 0.61 -3.17 -13.65
N SER A 26 1.44 -3.77 -12.80
CA SER A 26 2.29 -4.92 -13.13
C SER A 26 2.54 -5.82 -11.92
N GLU A 27 2.98 -7.05 -12.15
CA GLU A 27 3.29 -8.00 -11.07
C GLU A 27 4.45 -7.53 -10.16
N ASP A 28 5.25 -6.55 -10.57
CA ASP A 28 6.42 -6.07 -9.82
C ASP A 28 6.34 -4.57 -9.43
N PHE A 29 5.12 -4.04 -9.34
CA PHE A 29 4.89 -2.64 -9.00
C PHE A 29 3.63 -2.49 -8.15
N GLY A 30 3.79 -1.95 -6.94
CA GLY A 30 2.71 -1.83 -5.95
C GLY A 30 3.18 -2.08 -4.53
N ILE A 31 2.24 -2.39 -3.64
CA ILE A 31 2.51 -2.75 -2.25
C ILE A 31 2.49 -4.27 -2.17
N LYS A 32 3.63 -4.89 -1.85
CA LYS A 32 3.73 -6.32 -1.57
C LYS A 32 3.47 -6.56 -0.11
N VAL A 33 2.51 -7.43 0.21
CA VAL A 33 2.24 -7.91 1.56
C VAL A 33 2.19 -9.43 1.49
N GLN A 34 3.06 -10.11 2.24
CA GLN A 34 3.05 -11.57 2.32
C GLN A 34 3.08 -12.29 0.96
N GLY A 35 4.05 -11.93 0.14
CA GLY A 35 4.22 -12.53 -1.18
C GLY A 35 3.29 -11.97 -2.27
N SER A 36 2.18 -11.32 -1.90
CA SER A 36 1.15 -10.85 -2.83
C SER A 36 1.34 -9.36 -3.15
N VAL A 37 1.34 -9.01 -4.44
CA VAL A 37 1.45 -7.62 -4.89
C VAL A 37 0.05 -7.01 -5.08
N HIS A 38 -0.17 -5.88 -4.42
CA HIS A 38 -1.41 -5.11 -4.46
C HIS A 38 -1.16 -3.80 -5.20
N ASN A 39 -1.83 -3.63 -6.34
CA ASN A 39 -1.59 -2.50 -7.25
C ASN A 39 -2.86 -2.01 -7.96
N SER A 40 -4.03 -2.54 -7.59
CA SER A 40 -5.32 -2.16 -8.18
C SER A 40 -5.64 -0.68 -8.00
N PHE A 41 -5.10 -0.06 -6.93
CA PHE A 41 -5.24 1.37 -6.66
C PHE A 41 -4.68 2.25 -7.80
N LEU A 42 -3.73 1.75 -8.59
CA LEU A 42 -3.10 2.52 -9.67
C LEU A 42 -4.06 2.92 -10.78
N GLY A 43 -5.09 2.10 -11.04
CA GLY A 43 -6.06 2.37 -12.10
C GLY A 43 -6.94 3.61 -11.85
N GLY A 44 -6.99 4.10 -10.61
CA GLY A 44 -7.75 5.29 -10.22
C GLY A 44 -6.92 6.53 -9.99
N LEU A 45 -5.59 6.46 -10.11
CA LEU A 45 -4.72 7.60 -9.81
C LEU A 45 -4.61 8.55 -11.00
N SER A 46 -4.59 9.85 -10.69
CA SER A 46 -4.26 10.90 -11.65
C SER A 46 -2.81 11.37 -11.41
N PRO A 47 -2.04 11.64 -12.48
CA PRO A 47 -0.70 12.20 -12.34
C PRO A 47 -0.75 13.57 -11.67
N ASP A 48 0.36 13.93 -11.02
CA ASP A 48 0.55 15.20 -10.32
C ASP A 48 -0.41 15.51 -9.16
N GLU A 49 -1.15 14.50 -8.71
CA GLU A 49 -2.04 14.58 -7.55
C GLU A 49 -1.58 13.65 -6.42
N TRP A 50 -1.87 14.05 -5.19
CA TRP A 50 -1.67 13.20 -4.01
C TRP A 50 -2.86 12.28 -3.85
N HIS A 51 -2.60 10.99 -3.74
CA HIS A 51 -3.60 9.96 -3.53
C HIS A 51 -3.28 9.15 -2.29
N PHE A 52 -4.29 8.93 -1.45
CA PHE A 52 -4.16 8.03 -0.31
C PHE A 52 -4.49 6.61 -0.75
N VAL A 53 -3.57 5.69 -0.55
CA VAL A 53 -3.73 4.27 -0.91
C VAL A 53 -3.52 3.41 0.32
N TRP A 54 -4.29 2.33 0.44
CA TRP A 54 -4.14 1.36 1.51
C TRP A 54 -4.40 -0.06 1.05
N VAL A 55 -3.83 -1.01 1.76
CA VAL A 55 -3.96 -2.44 1.52
C VAL A 55 -4.16 -3.14 2.86
N ASP A 56 -5.22 -3.96 2.93
CA ASP A 56 -5.48 -4.83 4.07
C ASP A 56 -5.13 -6.27 3.72
N ALA A 57 -4.39 -6.94 4.58
CA ALA A 57 -4.03 -8.35 4.42
C ALA A 57 -4.19 -9.11 5.74
N ILE A 58 -4.56 -10.38 5.65
CA ILE A 58 -4.56 -11.30 6.80
C ILE A 58 -3.16 -11.89 6.90
N SER A 59 -2.49 -11.65 8.02
CA SER A 59 -1.24 -12.32 8.34
C SER A 59 -1.50 -13.77 8.74
N ALA A 60 -1.05 -14.71 7.90
CA ALA A 60 -1.18 -16.15 8.15
C ALA A 60 -0.30 -16.66 9.32
N GLY A 61 0.59 -15.81 9.86
CA GLY A 61 1.19 -15.98 11.18
C GLY A 61 2.36 -16.96 11.29
N ASP A 62 2.90 -17.50 10.20
CA ASP A 62 4.05 -18.43 10.27
C ASP A 62 4.81 -18.62 8.94
N THR A 63 4.70 -17.68 8.00
CA THR A 63 5.37 -17.78 6.69
C THR A 63 6.59 -16.87 6.62
N ALA A 64 7.68 -17.33 6.01
CA ALA A 64 8.95 -16.61 5.86
C ALA A 64 8.85 -15.25 5.12
N ASP A 65 7.68 -14.92 4.57
CA ASP A 65 7.40 -13.73 3.79
C ASP A 65 6.60 -12.68 4.57
N ASP A 66 6.88 -12.42 5.86
CA ASP A 66 6.22 -11.34 6.61
C ASP A 66 6.70 -9.92 6.21
N GLU A 67 7.13 -9.76 4.96
CA GLU A 67 7.64 -8.50 4.41
C GLU A 67 6.50 -7.64 3.86
N VAL A 68 6.57 -6.34 4.18
CA VAL A 68 5.81 -5.29 3.51
C VAL A 68 6.80 -4.49 2.65
N VAL A 69 6.60 -4.51 1.34
CA VAL A 69 7.51 -3.85 0.37
C VAL A 69 6.74 -2.90 -0.52
N LEU A 70 7.28 -1.71 -0.75
CA LEU A 70 6.85 -0.86 -1.86
C LEU A 70 7.76 -1.13 -3.06
N LEU A 71 7.18 -1.70 -4.12
CA LEU A 71 7.89 -2.16 -5.32
C LEU A 71 7.79 -1.16 -6.47
N PHE A 72 8.92 -0.91 -7.12
CA PHE A 72 9.04 -0.05 -8.32
C PHE A 72 9.74 -0.74 -9.50
N ASN A 73 9.80 -2.08 -9.52
CA ASN A 73 10.70 -2.81 -10.41
C ASN A 73 10.29 -2.77 -11.88
N SER A 74 9.01 -2.53 -12.18
CA SER A 74 8.52 -2.46 -13.56
C SER A 74 8.52 -1.06 -14.17
N VAL A 75 9.09 -0.06 -13.50
CA VAL A 75 9.16 1.30 -14.05
C VAL A 75 10.12 1.30 -15.24
N ARG A 76 9.57 1.46 -16.45
CA ARG A 76 10.34 1.49 -17.70
C ARG A 76 10.70 2.93 -18.06
N GLY A 77 11.72 3.47 -17.40
CA GLY A 77 12.26 4.80 -17.67
C GLY A 77 12.35 5.69 -16.42
N PRO A 78 12.75 6.96 -16.57
CA PRO A 78 12.76 7.91 -15.46
C PRO A 78 11.33 8.10 -14.91
N GLN A 79 11.15 7.81 -13.63
CA GLN A 79 9.94 8.11 -12.89
C GLN A 79 10.31 8.80 -11.60
N THR A 80 9.63 9.91 -11.31
CA THR A 80 9.67 10.49 -9.98
C THR A 80 8.38 10.14 -9.25
N VAL A 81 8.53 9.53 -8.08
CA VAL A 81 7.43 9.23 -7.16
C VAL A 81 7.70 9.95 -5.85
N ARG A 82 6.69 10.65 -5.34
CA ARG A 82 6.70 11.19 -3.98
C ARG A 82 5.79 10.34 -3.12
N PHE A 83 6.21 10.08 -1.88
CA PHE A 83 5.40 9.39 -0.90
C PHE A 83 5.48 10.10 0.46
N ALA A 84 4.44 9.98 1.26
CA ALA A 84 4.34 10.54 2.60
C ALA A 84 3.47 9.65 3.51
N ASP A 85 3.67 9.78 4.81
CA ASP A 85 2.89 9.11 5.87
C ASP A 85 2.71 7.60 5.67
N LEU A 86 3.78 6.91 5.27
CA LEU A 86 3.78 5.44 5.22
C LEU A 86 3.52 4.89 6.63
N THR A 87 2.42 4.19 6.78
CA THR A 87 1.93 3.66 8.05
C THR A 87 1.69 2.16 7.95
N LEU A 88 2.08 1.44 9.00
CA LEU A 88 1.80 0.03 9.21
C LEU A 88 0.94 -0.11 10.46
N GLU A 89 -0.25 -0.68 10.33
CA GLU A 89 -1.16 -0.93 11.44
C GLU A 89 -1.43 -2.43 11.57
N VAL A 90 -1.51 -2.92 12.81
CA VAL A 90 -1.78 -4.33 13.11
C VAL A 90 -3.05 -4.42 13.96
N PHE A 91 -3.99 -5.26 13.53
CA PHE A 91 -5.29 -5.42 14.15
C PHE A 91 -5.55 -6.88 14.53
N ASN A 92 -6.35 -7.07 15.57
CA ASN A 92 -6.82 -8.40 15.99
C ASN A 92 -8.08 -8.86 15.23
N ARG A 93 -8.62 -8.01 14.34
CA ARG A 93 -9.82 -8.22 13.52
C ARG A 93 -9.69 -7.43 12.23
N GLN A 94 -10.52 -7.74 11.22
CA GLN A 94 -10.54 -6.99 9.97
C GLN A 94 -10.83 -5.50 10.25
N PRO A 95 -9.96 -4.58 9.80
CA PRO A 95 -10.20 -3.16 9.99
C PRO A 95 -11.32 -2.67 9.06
N CYS A 96 -12.12 -1.69 9.52
CA CYS A 96 -13.02 -0.93 8.65
C CYS A 96 -12.20 -0.04 7.71
N GLU A 97 -12.80 0.47 6.63
CA GLU A 97 -12.13 1.43 5.73
C GLU A 97 -11.44 2.54 6.54
N PRO A 98 -10.23 2.94 6.16
CA PRO A 98 -9.51 3.98 6.88
C PRO A 98 -10.33 5.27 6.83
N LEU A 99 -10.48 5.90 8.00
CA LEU A 99 -11.01 7.25 8.05
C LEU A 99 -10.01 8.13 7.32
N LEU A 100 -10.38 8.58 6.11
CA LEU A 100 -9.68 9.63 5.40
C LEU A 100 -9.74 10.86 6.31
N THR A 101 -8.71 11.05 7.13
CA THR A 101 -8.51 12.34 7.78
C THR A 101 -8.04 13.23 6.65
N ILE A 102 -8.98 13.89 5.98
CA ILE A 102 -8.73 14.85 4.90
C ILE A 102 -8.13 16.11 5.57
N GLU A 103 -6.97 15.98 6.18
CA GLU A 103 -6.02 17.07 6.20
C GLU A 103 -5.16 16.84 4.96
N PRO A 104 -5.44 17.51 3.83
CA PRO A 104 -4.52 17.46 2.72
C PRO A 104 -3.17 17.92 3.28
N LEU A 105 -2.15 17.07 3.14
CA LEU A 105 -0.75 17.40 3.44
C LEU A 105 -0.49 18.82 2.94
N ARG A 106 -0.52 19.79 3.87
CA ARG A 106 -0.39 21.20 3.52
C ARG A 106 1.02 21.40 3.01
N ARG A 107 1.15 21.45 1.68
CA ARG A 107 2.31 21.87 0.89
C ARG A 107 3.66 21.71 1.61
N VAL A 108 4.28 20.56 1.45
CA VAL A 108 5.75 20.57 1.40
C VAL A 108 6.11 21.04 0.00
N HIS A 109 6.44 22.33 -0.09
CA HIS A 109 6.93 23.02 -1.28
C HIS A 109 8.28 22.46 -1.71
#